data_AF-A0A970XZU5-F1
#
_entry.id   AF-A0A970XZU5-F1
#
_cell.length_a   1.000
_cell.length_b   1.000
_cell.length_c   1.000
_cell.angle_alpha   90.00
_cell.angle_beta   90.00
_cell.angle_gamma   90.00
#
_symmetry.space_group_name_H-M   'P 1'
#
loop_
_entity.id
_entity.type
_entity.pdbx_description
1 polymer ?
#
loop_
_entity_poly.entity_id
_entity_poly.type
_entity_poly.pdbx_seq_one_letter_code
_entity_poly.pdbx_strand_id
1 'polypeptide(L)'
;MVTADNGSNNNNRKLNLFKWHINIPFEPQEYTPRISLFIIAIIIKLAASAVSGIAYVFNNSMLYILGIMFWLLWFFFLFIIALPQIDNWLQKSSERLKKTARKIVIIVVIIGIVECIGLAVIGLDTIVSKQGEHFPEVLTSLNESFNYNDATALCHQAAENFLDGKNPYAEAHIVNAMQEYDVPLHKLTPLRLGIFTDTFPYPTDEQMQELHQRILENPDDIPEELESGLCYPAGSFLIPSLFLLLGISDLRIIYIILLVPALLYVIWLSPAKYRLLLLAIILISLELWNALASGETGFLLFPFLLLGWVLFKKHTLVSAISMGLAVTIKQVAWFFMPFYLILIYRTQGFKKAVQSLSTILLIFIATNLPFIF
;
A
#
# COMPACT_ATOMS: atom_id res chain seq x y z
N MET A 1 -1.37 72.84 56.92
CA MET A 1 -1.88 71.94 55.85
C MET A 1 -1.12 70.62 56.00
N VAL A 2 -1.56 69.73 56.89
CA VAL A 2 -2.60 68.69 56.68
C VAL A 2 -2.15 67.62 55.66
N THR A 3 -1.50 66.58 56.22
CA THR A 3 -1.63 65.11 56.02
C THR A 3 -2.20 64.51 54.73
N ALA A 4 -1.56 63.40 54.31
CA ALA A 4 -2.12 62.08 53.94
C ALA A 4 -1.34 61.51 52.73
N ASP A 5 -0.65 60.38 52.76
CA ASP A 5 -0.98 59.01 53.18
C ASP A 5 -1.82 58.21 52.16
N ASN A 6 -1.34 56.98 51.95
CA ASN A 6 -1.98 55.78 51.38
C ASN A 6 -2.18 55.60 49.87
N GLY A 7 -1.84 54.38 49.41
CA GLY A 7 -2.49 53.83 48.21
C GLY A 7 -1.84 52.66 47.49
N SER A 8 -1.44 51.59 48.18
CA SER A 8 -1.38 50.27 47.54
C SER A 8 -2.78 49.86 47.07
N ASN A 9 -3.01 49.67 45.77
CA ASN A 9 -3.58 48.41 45.24
C ASN A 9 -3.73 48.38 43.71
N ASN A 10 -3.44 47.19 43.18
CA ASN A 10 -3.92 46.58 41.93
C ASN A 10 -5.10 47.25 41.21
N ASN A 11 -4.97 47.44 39.89
CA ASN A 11 -5.90 46.81 38.94
C ASN A 11 -5.41 46.87 37.49
N ASN A 12 -5.17 45.67 36.95
CA ASN A 12 -5.33 45.23 35.58
C ASN A 12 -5.86 46.25 34.55
N ARG A 13 -5.05 46.54 33.53
CA ARG A 13 -5.48 46.58 32.12
C ARG A 13 -4.27 46.55 31.17
N LYS A 14 -3.91 45.33 30.76
CA LYS A 14 -3.12 45.09 29.54
C LYS A 14 -3.91 45.64 28.36
N LEU A 15 -3.34 46.60 27.62
CA LEU A 15 -3.77 46.89 26.25
C LEU A 15 -2.65 46.44 25.30
N ASN A 16 -2.70 45.16 24.95
CA ASN A 16 -1.98 44.60 23.81
C ASN A 16 -2.71 45.07 22.55
N LEU A 17 -2.12 46.00 21.79
CA LEU A 17 -2.53 46.27 20.41
C LEU A 17 -1.30 46.19 19.53
N PHE A 18 -1.42 45.41 18.45
CA PHE A 18 -0.42 45.08 17.44
C PHE A 18 0.58 43.95 17.76
N LYS A 19 0.05 42.74 17.99
CA LYS A 19 0.69 41.53 17.46
C LYS A 19 0.01 41.17 16.15
N TRP A 20 0.67 41.42 15.03
CA TRP A 20 0.34 40.78 13.76
C TRP A 20 0.53 39.27 13.93
N HIS A 21 -0.59 38.54 14.10
CA HIS A 21 -0.60 37.09 13.99
C HIS A 21 -0.60 36.74 12.50
N ILE A 22 0.59 36.45 11.97
CA ILE A 22 0.66 35.52 10.84
C ILE A 22 0.30 34.17 11.45
N ASN A 23 -0.97 33.78 11.33
CA ASN A 23 -1.39 32.41 11.57
C ASN A 23 -0.62 31.52 10.59
N ILE A 24 0.45 30.91 11.07
CA ILE A 24 1.03 29.72 10.47
C ILE A 24 0.20 28.56 11.03
N PRO A 25 -0.79 28.00 10.31
CA PRO A 25 -1.38 26.76 10.76
C PRO A 25 -0.35 25.66 10.49
N PHE A 26 -0.20 24.75 11.45
CA PHE A 26 0.78 23.66 11.51
C PHE A 26 2.08 23.97 12.28
N GLU A 27 1.91 24.41 13.53
CA GLU A 27 2.64 23.73 14.61
C GLU A 27 2.45 22.20 14.47
N PRO A 28 3.44 21.35 14.81
CA PRO A 28 3.26 19.91 14.77
C PRO A 28 2.08 19.54 15.68
N GLN A 29 0.93 19.27 15.05
CA GLN A 29 -0.28 18.86 15.77
C GLN A 29 0.12 17.65 16.61
N GLU A 30 -0.09 17.78 17.92
CA GLU A 30 -0.04 16.65 18.83
C GLU A 30 -0.87 15.50 18.26
N TYR A 31 -0.53 14.27 18.68
CA TYR A 31 -1.25 13.04 18.37
C TYR A 31 -2.76 13.24 18.33
N THR A 32 -3.29 13.41 17.11
CA THR A 32 -4.68 13.82 16.88
C THR A 32 -5.62 12.64 17.09
N PRO A 33 -6.86 12.86 17.59
CA PRO A 33 -7.85 11.80 17.76
C PRO A 33 -8.05 10.93 16.51
N ARG A 34 -7.99 11.51 15.30
CA ARG A 34 -8.06 10.76 14.04
C ARG A 34 -6.97 9.71 13.86
N ILE A 35 -5.74 9.93 14.39
CA ILE A 35 -4.65 8.93 14.33
C ILE A 35 -4.97 7.76 15.27
N SER A 36 -5.53 8.04 16.45
CA SER A 36 -6.00 6.96 17.34
C SER A 36 -7.15 6.17 16.71
N LEU A 37 -8.06 6.85 16.01
CA LEU A 37 -9.15 6.22 15.29
C LEU A 37 -8.64 5.33 14.14
N PHE A 38 -7.60 5.77 13.42
CA PHE A 38 -6.95 4.96 12.40
C PHE A 38 -6.41 3.63 12.94
N ILE A 39 -5.77 3.65 14.11
CA ILE A 39 -5.29 2.42 14.75
C ILE A 39 -6.44 1.48 15.12
N ILE A 40 -7.59 2.03 15.53
CA ILE A 40 -8.79 1.21 15.78
C ILE A 40 -9.31 0.62 14.47
N ALA A 41 -9.31 1.39 13.38
CA ALA A 41 -9.72 0.91 12.06
C ALA A 41 -8.84 -0.25 11.56
N ILE A 42 -7.55 -0.28 11.90
CA ILE A 42 -6.67 -1.42 11.57
C ILE A 42 -7.23 -2.74 12.14
N ILE A 43 -7.76 -2.76 13.37
CA ILE A 43 -8.35 -3.98 13.94
C ILE A 43 -9.59 -4.43 13.17
N ILE A 44 -10.43 -3.49 12.75
CA ILE A 44 -11.62 -3.79 11.94
C ILE A 44 -11.18 -4.40 10.60
N LYS A 45 -10.12 -3.86 9.99
CA LYS A 45 -9.52 -4.43 8.77
C LYS A 45 -9.00 -5.85 9.00
N LEU A 46 -8.24 -6.07 10.08
CA LEU A 46 -7.70 -7.40 10.40
C LEU A 46 -8.81 -8.42 10.58
N ALA A 47 -9.89 -8.05 11.28
CA ALA A 47 -11.07 -8.89 11.40
C ALA A 47 -11.75 -9.15 10.04
N ALA A 48 -11.91 -8.12 9.19
CA ALA A 48 -12.46 -8.26 7.85
C ALA A 48 -11.65 -9.26 7.00
N SER A 49 -10.32 -9.13 7.05
CA SER A 49 -9.38 -9.97 6.29
C SER A 49 -9.43 -11.42 6.78
N ALA A 50 -9.39 -11.64 8.10
CA ALA A 50 -9.46 -12.97 8.69
C ALA A 50 -10.80 -13.67 8.37
N VAL A 51 -11.93 -12.97 8.54
CA VAL A 51 -13.26 -13.53 8.24
C VAL A 51 -13.39 -13.84 6.75
N SER A 52 -12.89 -12.97 5.86
CA SER A 52 -12.94 -13.19 4.42
C SER A 52 -12.07 -14.38 4.00
N GLY A 53 -10.88 -14.53 4.57
CA GLY A 53 -10.01 -15.68 4.31
C GLY A 53 -10.64 -17.00 4.76
N ILE A 54 -11.23 -17.03 5.96
CA ILE A 54 -11.98 -18.20 6.44
C ILE A 54 -13.19 -18.48 5.54
N ALA A 55 -13.93 -17.44 5.12
CA ALA A 55 -15.07 -17.59 4.22
C ALA A 55 -14.66 -18.24 2.89
N TYR A 56 -13.50 -17.86 2.36
CA TYR A 56 -12.93 -18.41 1.13
C TYR A 56 -12.61 -19.89 1.28
N VAL A 57 -11.81 -20.26 2.28
CA VAL A 57 -11.42 -21.66 2.54
C VAL A 57 -12.64 -22.57 2.71
N PHE A 58 -13.61 -22.15 3.53
CA PHE A 58 -14.78 -22.96 3.84
C PHE A 58 -15.95 -22.79 2.86
N ASN A 59 -15.77 -22.00 1.80
CA ASN A 59 -16.80 -21.61 0.85
C ASN A 59 -18.15 -21.23 1.50
N ASN A 60 -18.09 -20.41 2.56
CA ASN A 60 -19.24 -20.14 3.43
C ASN A 60 -19.87 -18.76 3.17
N SER A 61 -21.07 -18.74 2.59
CA SER A 61 -21.77 -17.50 2.22
C SER A 61 -22.04 -16.55 3.39
N MET A 62 -22.33 -17.06 4.59
CA MET A 62 -22.58 -16.21 5.77
C MET A 62 -21.31 -15.51 6.24
N LEU A 63 -20.18 -16.20 6.19
CA LEU A 63 -18.88 -15.60 6.49
C LEU A 63 -18.47 -14.57 5.43
N TYR A 64 -18.79 -14.80 4.15
CA TYR A 64 -18.58 -13.79 3.10
C TYR A 64 -19.37 -12.51 3.38
N ILE A 65 -20.66 -12.62 3.71
CA ILE A 65 -21.50 -11.47 4.06
C ILE A 65 -20.92 -10.73 5.28
N LEU A 66 -20.52 -11.46 6.32
CA LEU A 66 -19.91 -10.88 7.51
C LEU A 66 -18.58 -10.17 7.19
N GLY A 67 -17.74 -10.76 6.34
CA GLY A 67 -16.50 -10.15 5.85
C GLY A 67 -16.77 -8.84 5.11
N ILE A 68 -17.74 -8.83 4.20
CA ILE A 68 -18.18 -7.61 3.48
C ILE A 68 -18.66 -6.53 4.46
N MET A 69 -19.44 -6.90 5.48
CA MET A 69 -19.89 -5.96 6.50
C MET A 69 -18.71 -5.33 7.26
N PHE A 70 -17.69 -6.10 7.61
CA PHE A 70 -16.48 -5.55 8.24
C PHE A 70 -15.67 -4.67 7.29
N TRP A 71 -15.58 -5.01 6.00
CA TRP A 71 -14.95 -4.15 5.00
C TRP A 71 -15.66 -2.81 4.84
N LEU A 72 -16.99 -2.82 4.76
CA LEU A 72 -17.80 -1.59 4.72
C LEU A 72 -17.63 -0.76 5.98
N LEU A 73 -17.57 -1.41 7.15
CA LEU A 73 -17.30 -0.72 8.42
C LEU A 73 -15.91 -0.08 8.41
N TRP A 74 -14.88 -0.82 8.00
CA TRP A 74 -13.53 -0.26 7.87
C TRP A 74 -13.48 0.94 6.92
N PHE A 75 -14.12 0.83 5.75
CA PHE A 75 -14.20 1.90 4.77
C PHE A 75 -14.90 3.15 5.34
N PHE A 76 -15.99 2.96 6.08
CA PHE A 76 -16.67 4.04 6.79
C PHE A 76 -15.75 4.74 7.79
N PHE A 77 -14.95 4.00 8.55
CA PHE A 77 -13.97 4.59 9.47
C PHE A 77 -12.89 5.38 8.72
N LEU A 78 -12.37 4.86 7.60
CA LEU A 78 -11.41 5.60 6.76
C LEU A 78 -11.99 6.91 6.24
N PHE A 79 -13.25 6.90 5.78
CA PHE A 79 -13.94 8.09 5.32
C PHE A 79 -14.05 9.13 6.44
N ILE A 80 -14.42 8.72 7.65
CA ILE A 80 -14.44 9.59 8.83
C ILE A 80 -13.05 10.14 9.14
N ILE A 81 -12.02 9.31 9.15
CA ILE A 81 -10.63 9.74 9.46
C ILE A 81 -10.13 10.81 8.49
N ALA A 82 -10.57 10.77 7.23
CA ALA A 82 -10.21 11.76 6.22
C ALA A 82 -10.82 13.16 6.48
N LEU A 83 -11.86 13.28 7.31
CA LEU A 83 -12.55 14.55 7.58
C LEU A 83 -11.88 15.31 8.75
N PRO A 84 -11.31 16.52 8.53
CA PRO A 84 -10.64 17.28 9.59
C PRO A 84 -11.55 17.65 10.77
N GLN A 85 -12.86 17.78 10.54
CA GLN A 85 -13.85 18.13 11.58
C GLN A 85 -13.93 17.07 12.69
N ILE A 86 -13.52 15.84 12.40
CA ILE A 86 -13.56 14.72 13.34
C ILE A 86 -12.61 14.93 14.52
N ASP A 87 -11.50 15.65 14.34
CA ASP A 87 -10.62 15.97 15.47
C ASP A 87 -11.33 16.82 16.51
N ASN A 88 -12.13 17.80 16.08
CA ASN A 88 -12.92 18.63 16.99
C ASN A 88 -14.01 17.82 17.69
N TRP A 89 -14.68 16.94 16.96
CA TRP A 89 -15.74 16.09 17.50
C TRP A 89 -15.20 15.09 18.54
N LEU A 90 -14.06 14.48 18.25
CA LEU A 90 -13.41 13.49 19.11
C LEU A 90 -12.48 14.11 20.17
N GLN A 91 -12.34 15.43 20.22
CA GLN A 91 -11.45 16.09 21.17
C GLN A 91 -11.81 15.75 22.62
N LYS A 92 -13.11 15.66 22.93
CA LYS A 92 -13.63 15.29 24.27
C LYS A 92 -13.25 13.86 24.68
N SER A 93 -13.12 12.94 23.72
CA SER A 93 -12.79 11.54 23.95
C SER A 93 -11.33 11.21 23.61
N SER A 94 -10.54 12.21 23.24
CA SER A 94 -9.15 12.07 22.77
C SER A 94 -8.32 11.18 23.68
N GLU A 95 -8.23 11.50 24.97
CA GLU A 95 -7.42 10.71 25.92
C GLU A 95 -7.87 9.25 26.05
N ARG A 96 -9.19 8.98 25.94
CA ARG A 96 -9.71 7.61 25.95
C ARG A 96 -9.33 6.89 24.67
N LEU A 97 -9.48 7.52 23.51
CA LEU A 97 -9.08 6.98 22.21
C LEU A 97 -7.59 6.65 22.16
N LYS A 98 -6.73 7.56 22.64
CA LYS A 98 -5.29 7.34 22.71
C LYS A 98 -4.94 6.12 23.56
N LYS A 99 -5.56 6.00 24.75
CA LYS A 99 -5.37 4.85 25.64
C LYS A 99 -5.82 3.55 24.99
N THR A 100 -6.97 3.55 24.30
CA THR A 100 -7.48 2.39 23.57
C THR A 100 -6.54 1.99 22.43
N ALA A 101 -6.14 2.94 21.58
CA ALA A 101 -5.22 2.71 20.48
C ALA A 101 -3.88 2.14 20.96
N ARG A 102 -3.33 2.67 22.06
CA ARG A 102 -2.11 2.13 22.66
C ARG A 102 -2.27 0.68 23.12
N LYS A 103 -3.38 0.36 23.80
CA LYS A 103 -3.68 -1.02 24.22
C LYS A 103 -3.78 -1.95 23.02
N ILE A 104 -4.46 -1.52 21.96
CA ILE A 104 -4.60 -2.27 20.71
C ILE A 104 -3.22 -2.59 20.12
N VAL A 105 -2.35 -1.58 19.94
CA VAL A 105 -1.01 -1.80 19.39
C VAL A 105 -0.22 -2.80 20.24
N ILE A 106 -0.24 -2.64 21.57
CA ILE A 106 0.46 -3.56 22.48
C ILE A 106 -0.06 -4.99 22.33
N ILE A 107 -1.38 -5.17 22.33
CA ILE A 107 -2.01 -6.50 22.20
C ILE A 107 -1.63 -7.14 20.86
N VAL A 108 -1.77 -6.42 19.75
CA VAL A 108 -1.44 -6.94 18.41
C VAL A 108 0.04 -7.29 18.29
N VAL A 109 0.94 -6.45 18.81
CA VAL A 109 2.38 -6.75 18.83
C VAL A 109 2.66 -8.01 19.64
N ILE A 110 2.05 -8.16 20.82
CA ILE A 110 2.24 -9.36 21.66
C ILE A 110 1.73 -10.60 20.93
N ILE A 111 0.52 -10.54 20.35
CA ILE A 111 -0.05 -11.65 19.57
C ILE A 111 0.88 -12.03 18.42
N GLY A 112 1.32 -11.05 17.62
CA GLY A 112 2.23 -11.31 16.50
C GLY A 112 3.58 -11.91 16.94
N ILE A 113 4.14 -11.47 18.07
CA ILE A 113 5.36 -12.08 18.64
C ILE A 113 5.11 -13.52 19.07
N VAL A 114 3.99 -13.78 19.76
CA VAL A 114 3.61 -15.12 20.21
C VAL A 114 3.39 -16.06 19.02
N GLU A 115 2.71 -15.60 17.97
CA GLU A 115 2.53 -16.35 16.73
C GLU A 115 3.87 -16.65 16.06
N CYS A 116 4.75 -15.66 15.91
CA CYS A 116 6.08 -15.86 15.33
C CYS A 116 6.92 -16.87 16.11
N ILE A 117 6.96 -16.74 17.44
CA ILE A 117 7.70 -17.68 18.31
C ILE A 117 7.05 -19.07 18.26
N GLY A 118 5.73 -19.15 18.30
CA GLY A 118 4.99 -20.41 18.23
C GLY A 118 5.29 -21.16 16.92
N LEU A 119 5.23 -20.46 15.79
CA LEU A 119 5.60 -21.03 14.48
C LEU A 119 7.06 -21.47 14.43
N ALA A 120 7.99 -20.66 14.96
CA ALA A 120 9.42 -20.97 14.97
C ALA A 120 9.78 -22.16 15.87
N VAL A 121 9.10 -22.32 17.01
CA VAL A 121 9.39 -23.37 18.01
C VAL A 121 8.70 -24.70 17.67
N ILE A 122 7.44 -24.65 17.25
CA ILE A 122 6.65 -25.85 16.98
C ILE A 122 6.95 -26.39 15.58
N GLY A 123 7.34 -25.52 14.64
CA GLY A 123 7.50 -25.87 13.23
C GLY A 123 6.13 -26.06 12.56
N LEU A 124 5.99 -25.51 11.35
CA LEU A 124 4.75 -25.62 10.56
C LEU A 124 4.33 -27.08 10.36
N ASP A 125 5.28 -27.96 10.05
CA ASP A 125 5.03 -29.39 9.76
C ASP A 125 4.41 -30.16 10.95
N THR A 126 4.77 -29.79 12.18
CA THR A 126 4.27 -30.43 13.41
C THR A 126 2.84 -30.01 13.75
N ILE A 127 2.43 -28.81 13.31
CA ILE A 127 1.05 -28.34 13.42
C ILE A 127 0.19 -29.02 12.34
N VAL A 128 0.72 -29.15 11.12
CA VAL A 128 0.05 -29.79 9.97
C VAL A 128 -0.28 -31.25 10.25
N SER A 129 0.66 -32.00 10.79
CA SER A 129 0.47 -33.42 11.09
C SER A 129 -0.52 -33.72 12.22
N LYS A 130 -0.97 -32.70 12.98
CA LYS A 130 -1.84 -32.86 14.15
C LYS A 130 -3.25 -32.26 14.00
N GLN A 131 -3.55 -31.56 12.91
CA GLN A 131 -4.87 -30.96 12.67
C GLN A 131 -5.58 -31.62 11.49
N GLY A 132 -6.92 -31.66 11.54
CA GLY A 132 -7.79 -32.50 10.71
C GLY A 132 -7.78 -32.21 9.20
N GLU A 133 -8.65 -32.89 8.45
CA GLU A 133 -8.63 -33.00 6.98
C GLU A 133 -8.54 -31.67 6.21
N HIS A 134 -9.05 -30.56 6.74
CA HIS A 134 -9.02 -29.23 6.08
C HIS A 134 -7.79 -28.37 6.40
N PHE A 135 -6.94 -28.74 7.37
CA PHE A 135 -5.78 -27.94 7.73
C PHE A 135 -4.67 -27.95 6.65
N PRO A 136 -4.39 -29.07 5.96
CA PRO A 136 -3.49 -29.08 4.81
C PRO A 136 -3.95 -28.16 3.68
N GLU A 137 -5.25 -28.10 3.38
CA GLU A 137 -5.82 -27.23 2.34
C GLU A 137 -5.58 -25.74 2.65
N VAL A 138 -5.78 -25.34 3.92
CA VAL A 138 -5.46 -23.99 4.39
C VAL A 138 -3.98 -23.67 4.20
N LEU A 139 -3.09 -24.61 4.53
CA LEU A 139 -1.65 -24.35 4.41
C LEU A 139 -1.20 -24.25 2.95
N THR A 140 -1.70 -25.12 2.07
CA THR A 140 -1.43 -25.03 0.63
C THR A 140 -1.91 -23.69 0.08
N SER A 141 -3.14 -23.29 0.40
CA SER A 141 -3.68 -21.98 -0.02
C SER A 141 -2.84 -20.80 0.51
N LEU A 142 -2.34 -20.88 1.74
CA LEU A 142 -1.43 -19.89 2.31
C LEU A 142 -0.08 -19.87 1.57
N ASN A 143 0.50 -21.03 1.25
CA ASN A 143 1.76 -21.10 0.52
C ASN A 143 1.61 -20.52 -0.90
N GLU A 144 0.57 -20.95 -1.62
CA GLU A 144 0.24 -20.44 -2.94
C GLU A 144 -0.02 -18.93 -2.92
N SER A 145 -0.55 -18.38 -1.83
CA SER A 145 -0.76 -16.92 -1.70
C SER A 145 0.53 -16.11 -1.87
N PHE A 146 1.70 -16.70 -1.62
CA PHE A 146 3.02 -16.06 -1.78
C PHE A 146 3.67 -16.27 -3.16
N ASN A 147 3.08 -17.11 -4.03
CA ASN A 147 3.51 -17.22 -5.43
C ASN A 147 3.23 -15.93 -6.19
N TYR A 148 3.94 -15.73 -7.30
CA TYR A 148 3.64 -14.61 -8.19
C TYR A 148 2.20 -14.71 -8.71
N ASN A 149 1.61 -13.57 -9.02
CA ASN A 149 0.42 -13.49 -9.86
C ASN A 149 0.83 -13.09 -11.29
N ASP A 150 -0.14 -13.12 -12.19
CA ASP A 150 0.03 -12.69 -13.58
C ASP A 150 0.74 -11.34 -13.73
N ALA A 151 0.32 -10.32 -12.97
CA ALA A 151 0.85 -8.98 -13.05
C ALA A 151 2.34 -8.92 -12.67
N THR A 152 2.74 -9.65 -11.62
CA THR A 152 4.13 -9.70 -11.16
C THR A 152 5.00 -10.52 -12.11
N ALA A 153 4.48 -11.65 -12.59
CA ALA A 153 5.14 -12.48 -13.60
C ALA A 153 5.39 -11.71 -14.91
N LEU A 154 4.37 -11.03 -15.44
CA LEU A 154 4.51 -10.20 -16.64
C LEU A 154 5.47 -9.01 -16.42
N CYS A 155 5.49 -8.38 -15.24
CA CYS A 155 6.48 -7.34 -14.95
C CYS A 155 7.91 -7.89 -14.86
N HIS A 156 8.08 -9.11 -14.36
CA HIS A 156 9.37 -9.77 -14.30
C HIS A 156 9.87 -10.12 -15.71
N GLN A 157 9.03 -10.81 -16.49
CA GLN A 157 9.30 -11.14 -17.88
C GLN A 157 9.61 -9.88 -18.71
N ALA A 158 8.88 -8.78 -18.48
CA ALA A 158 9.14 -7.50 -19.11
C ALA A 158 10.52 -6.92 -18.78
N ALA A 159 10.98 -7.08 -17.54
CA ALA A 159 12.30 -6.63 -17.12
C ALA A 159 13.40 -7.47 -17.78
N GLU A 160 13.22 -8.79 -17.89
CA GLU A 160 14.14 -9.69 -18.59
C GLU A 160 14.17 -9.43 -20.10
N ASN A 161 12.99 -9.30 -20.74
CA ASN A 161 12.87 -8.93 -22.14
C ASN A 161 13.60 -7.62 -22.45
N PHE A 162 13.50 -6.62 -21.56
CA PHE A 162 14.24 -5.37 -21.71
C PHE A 162 15.76 -5.58 -21.66
N LEU A 163 16.25 -6.40 -20.73
CA LEU A 163 17.68 -6.70 -20.61
C LEU A 163 18.22 -7.51 -21.79
N ASP A 164 17.38 -8.35 -22.39
CA ASP A 164 17.68 -9.09 -23.62
C ASP A 164 17.62 -8.21 -24.88
N GLY A 165 17.30 -6.92 -24.75
CA GLY A 165 17.19 -5.99 -25.87
C GLY A 165 15.91 -6.16 -26.70
N LYS A 166 14.91 -6.86 -26.17
CA LYS A 166 13.59 -7.00 -26.80
C LYS A 166 12.62 -5.92 -26.31
N ASN A 167 11.51 -5.71 -27.04
CA ASN A 167 10.47 -4.78 -26.60
C ASN A 167 9.54 -5.46 -25.56
N PRO A 168 9.52 -5.01 -24.29
CA PRO A 168 8.74 -5.67 -23.24
C PRO A 168 7.24 -5.69 -23.47
N TYR A 169 6.71 -4.73 -24.24
CA TYR A 169 5.28 -4.67 -24.56
C TYR A 169 4.89 -5.57 -25.73
N ALA A 170 5.82 -5.86 -26.64
CA ALA A 170 5.57 -6.72 -27.80
C ALA A 170 5.76 -8.22 -27.46
N GLU A 171 6.65 -8.52 -26.51
CA GLU A 171 7.05 -9.88 -26.14
C GLU A 171 6.35 -10.41 -24.88
N ALA A 172 5.36 -9.68 -24.35
CA ALA A 172 4.61 -10.14 -23.19
C ALA A 172 3.81 -11.40 -23.54
N HIS A 173 3.99 -12.47 -22.75
CA HIS A 173 3.37 -13.77 -23.02
C HIS A 173 3.04 -14.47 -21.70
N ILE A 174 1.77 -14.43 -21.28
CA ILE A 174 1.36 -14.92 -19.96
C ILE A 174 1.61 -16.41 -19.77
N VAL A 175 1.44 -17.25 -20.79
CA VAL A 175 1.69 -18.70 -20.68
C VAL A 175 3.15 -18.97 -20.34
N ASN A 176 4.09 -18.34 -21.04
CA ASN A 176 5.52 -18.46 -20.75
C ASN A 176 5.84 -17.93 -19.35
N ALA A 177 5.32 -16.75 -18.98
CA ALA A 177 5.53 -16.17 -17.66
C ALA A 177 4.96 -17.06 -16.54
N MET A 178 3.81 -17.69 -16.78
CA MET A 178 3.18 -18.62 -15.86
C MET A 178 4.05 -19.86 -15.63
N GLN A 179 4.58 -20.45 -16.70
CA GLN A 179 5.45 -21.63 -16.62
C GLN A 179 6.80 -21.30 -15.96
N GLU A 180 7.40 -20.16 -16.32
CA GLU A 180 8.71 -19.75 -15.83
C GLU A 180 8.70 -19.39 -14.34
N TYR A 181 7.65 -18.72 -13.87
CA TYR A 181 7.53 -18.28 -12.47
C TYR A 181 6.54 -19.09 -11.64
N ASP A 182 6.14 -20.28 -12.11
CA ASP A 182 5.24 -21.21 -11.44
C ASP A 182 3.96 -20.52 -10.90
N VAL A 183 3.31 -19.73 -11.76
CA VAL A 183 2.12 -18.97 -11.39
C VAL A 183 0.91 -19.91 -11.38
N PRO A 184 0.21 -20.05 -10.24
CA PRO A 184 -1.00 -20.86 -10.18
C PRO A 184 -2.10 -20.28 -11.08
N LEU A 185 -2.86 -21.17 -11.71
CA LEU A 185 -3.92 -20.81 -12.67
C LEU A 185 -4.98 -19.85 -12.07
N HIS A 186 -5.34 -20.02 -10.80
CA HIS A 186 -6.30 -19.15 -10.09
C HIS A 186 -5.76 -17.75 -9.79
N LYS A 187 -4.47 -17.49 -10.05
CA LYS A 187 -3.82 -16.18 -9.94
C LYS A 187 -3.67 -15.46 -11.28
N LEU A 188 -4.23 -16.02 -12.34
CA LEU A 188 -4.36 -15.36 -13.63
C LEU A 188 -5.66 -14.55 -13.68
N THR A 189 -5.63 -13.41 -14.38
CA THR A 189 -6.79 -12.55 -14.55
C THR A 189 -7.59 -13.02 -15.77
N PRO A 190 -8.78 -13.61 -15.57
CA PRO A 190 -9.65 -13.99 -16.66
C PRO A 190 -10.30 -12.75 -17.29
N LEU A 191 -10.32 -12.73 -18.61
CA LEU A 191 -11.08 -11.82 -19.44
C LEU A 191 -12.41 -12.48 -19.80
N ARG A 192 -13.48 -11.71 -19.93
CA ARG A 192 -14.81 -12.21 -20.35
C ARG A 192 -14.87 -12.43 -21.87
N LEU A 193 -13.97 -13.27 -22.36
CA LEU A 193 -13.78 -13.66 -23.76
C LEU A 193 -13.77 -15.17 -23.86
N GLY A 194 -13.82 -15.72 -25.09
CA GLY A 194 -13.81 -17.17 -25.34
C GLY A 194 -14.77 -17.95 -24.44
N ILE A 195 -14.24 -18.96 -23.74
CA ILE A 195 -15.03 -19.80 -22.82
C ILE A 195 -15.53 -19.08 -21.56
N PHE A 196 -15.03 -17.87 -21.26
CA PHE A 196 -15.42 -17.06 -20.10
C PHE A 196 -16.43 -15.94 -20.43
N THR A 197 -16.95 -15.89 -21.66
CA THR A 197 -17.86 -14.81 -22.12
C THR A 197 -19.06 -14.58 -21.18
N ASP A 198 -19.73 -15.67 -20.78
CA ASP A 198 -20.95 -15.64 -19.95
C ASP A 198 -20.67 -15.80 -18.45
N THR A 199 -19.41 -15.69 -18.03
CA THR A 199 -18.99 -15.91 -16.66
C THR A 199 -19.16 -14.66 -15.78
N PHE A 200 -19.73 -14.83 -14.59
CA PHE A 200 -19.77 -13.83 -13.51
C PHE A 200 -19.94 -14.49 -12.13
N PRO A 201 -19.23 -14.05 -11.06
CA PRO A 201 -18.21 -13.01 -11.04
C PRO A 201 -16.81 -13.51 -11.45
N TYR A 202 -16.59 -14.82 -11.49
CA TYR A 202 -15.31 -15.45 -11.81
C TYR A 202 -15.54 -16.84 -12.47
N PRO A 203 -14.63 -17.35 -13.33
CA PRO A 203 -14.77 -18.67 -13.95
C PRO A 203 -14.90 -19.81 -12.95
N THR A 204 -15.60 -20.87 -13.34
CA THR A 204 -15.64 -22.11 -12.57
C THR A 204 -14.32 -22.87 -12.68
N ASP A 205 -14.02 -23.72 -11.70
CA ASP A 205 -12.84 -24.57 -11.73
C ASP A 205 -12.79 -25.44 -13.00
N GLU A 206 -13.96 -25.91 -13.48
CA GLU A 206 -14.10 -26.67 -14.72
C GLU A 206 -13.67 -25.85 -15.94
N GLN A 207 -14.12 -24.60 -16.05
CA GLN A 207 -13.72 -23.71 -17.14
C GLN A 207 -12.22 -23.39 -17.08
N MET A 208 -11.66 -23.19 -15.89
CA MET A 208 -10.22 -22.97 -15.72
C MET A 208 -9.42 -24.21 -16.12
N GLN A 209 -9.86 -25.42 -15.73
CA GLN A 209 -9.21 -26.67 -16.13
C GLN A 209 -9.27 -26.91 -17.64
N GLU A 210 -10.40 -26.59 -18.28
CA GLU A 210 -10.53 -26.65 -19.74
C GLU A 210 -9.52 -25.72 -20.42
N LEU A 211 -9.38 -24.49 -19.93
CA LEU A 211 -8.37 -23.55 -20.43
C LEU A 211 -6.95 -24.09 -20.25
N HIS A 212 -6.64 -24.64 -19.08
CA HIS A 212 -5.32 -25.21 -18.81
C HIS A 212 -5.00 -26.36 -19.78
N GLN A 213 -5.95 -27.25 -20.04
CA GLN A 213 -5.75 -28.33 -21.00
C GLN A 213 -5.42 -27.80 -22.41
N ARG A 214 -6.11 -26.73 -22.86
CA ARG A 214 -5.82 -26.09 -24.15
C ARG A 214 -4.41 -25.48 -24.20
N ILE A 215 -3.99 -24.83 -23.12
CA ILE A 215 -2.64 -24.28 -22.97
C ILE A 215 -1.58 -25.39 -23.06
N LEU A 216 -1.82 -26.55 -22.46
CA LEU A 216 -0.90 -27.69 -22.53
C LEU A 216 -0.82 -28.29 -23.95
N GLU A 217 -1.93 -28.26 -24.68
CA GLU A 217 -1.99 -28.76 -26.06
C GLU A 217 -1.31 -27.80 -27.05
N ASN A 218 -1.42 -26.48 -26.84
CA ASN A 218 -0.84 -25.46 -27.70
C ASN A 218 -0.18 -24.35 -26.86
N PRO A 219 1.02 -24.56 -26.31
CA PRO A 219 1.65 -23.63 -25.38
C PRO A 219 2.10 -22.30 -26.03
N ASP A 220 2.31 -22.30 -27.34
CA ASP A 220 2.67 -21.11 -28.12
C ASP A 220 1.46 -20.21 -28.42
N ASP A 221 0.23 -20.67 -28.15
CA ASP A 221 -0.97 -19.88 -28.36
C ASP A 221 -1.25 -19.01 -27.13
N ILE A 222 -1.51 -17.72 -27.35
CA ILE A 222 -1.83 -16.77 -26.29
C ILE A 222 -3.36 -16.83 -26.08
N PRO A 223 -3.85 -17.36 -24.95
CA PRO A 223 -5.28 -17.49 -24.73
C PRO A 223 -5.94 -16.11 -24.63
N GLU A 224 -6.96 -15.87 -25.46
CA GLU A 224 -7.74 -14.61 -25.43
C GLU A 224 -8.52 -14.45 -24.12
N GLU A 225 -8.76 -15.56 -23.41
CA GLU A 225 -9.44 -15.59 -22.12
C GLU A 225 -8.61 -15.06 -20.95
N LEU A 226 -7.31 -14.76 -21.13
CA LEU A 226 -6.43 -14.25 -20.07
C LEU A 226 -5.82 -12.90 -20.42
N GLU A 227 -5.64 -12.05 -19.40
CA GLU A 227 -4.83 -10.84 -19.53
C GLU A 227 -3.37 -11.22 -19.80
N SER A 228 -2.99 -11.07 -21.06
CA SER A 228 -1.67 -11.46 -21.55
C SER A 228 -0.74 -10.29 -21.80
N GLY A 229 -1.28 -9.07 -21.82
CA GLY A 229 -0.55 -7.86 -22.14
C GLY A 229 0.11 -7.23 -20.91
N LEU A 230 1.30 -6.66 -21.11
CA LEU A 230 1.90 -5.77 -20.12
C LEU A 230 1.13 -4.43 -20.10
N CYS A 231 0.20 -4.29 -19.15
CA CYS A 231 -0.66 -3.11 -19.02
C CYS A 231 -0.12 -2.00 -18.09
N TYR A 232 1.17 -2.02 -17.74
CA TYR A 232 1.80 -1.03 -16.84
C TYR A 232 2.77 -0.10 -17.59
N PRO A 233 2.95 1.15 -17.12
CA PRO A 233 3.96 2.04 -17.70
C PRO A 233 5.39 1.56 -17.39
N ALA A 234 6.36 2.02 -18.18
CA ALA A 234 7.66 1.36 -18.30
C ALA A 234 8.53 1.36 -17.03
N GLY A 235 8.22 2.21 -16.05
CA GLY A 235 8.86 2.17 -14.73
C GLY A 235 8.58 0.87 -13.96
N SER A 236 7.53 0.11 -14.31
CA SER A 236 7.22 -1.18 -13.70
C SER A 236 8.30 -2.24 -13.95
N PHE A 237 9.02 -2.15 -15.08
CA PHE A 237 10.08 -3.10 -15.44
C PHE A 237 11.47 -2.45 -15.52
N LEU A 238 11.57 -1.15 -15.87
CA LEU A 238 12.85 -0.45 -15.91
C LEU A 238 13.51 -0.29 -14.55
N ILE A 239 12.73 -0.12 -13.48
CA ILE A 239 13.30 -0.01 -12.14
C ILE A 239 13.81 -1.39 -11.68
N PRO A 240 13.01 -2.48 -11.77
CA PRO A 240 13.52 -3.82 -11.48
C PRO A 240 14.72 -4.26 -12.32
N SER A 241 14.78 -3.92 -13.61
CA SER A 241 15.87 -4.37 -14.49
C SER A 241 17.25 -3.93 -14.00
N LEU A 242 17.34 -2.76 -13.34
CA LEU A 242 18.58 -2.28 -12.70
C LEU A 242 19.09 -3.24 -11.62
N PHE A 243 18.19 -3.92 -10.90
CA PHE A 243 18.54 -4.87 -9.85
C PHE A 243 18.72 -6.29 -10.39
N LEU A 244 17.96 -6.67 -11.42
CA LEU A 244 18.20 -7.93 -12.14
C LEU A 244 19.63 -7.97 -12.71
N LEU A 245 20.12 -6.85 -13.27
CA LEU A 245 21.52 -6.68 -13.71
C LEU A 245 22.55 -6.89 -12.58
N LEU A 246 22.17 -6.65 -11.33
CA LEU A 246 23.00 -6.87 -10.15
C LEU A 246 22.85 -8.29 -9.59
N GLY A 247 22.12 -9.17 -10.28
CA GLY A 247 21.90 -10.57 -9.89
C GLY A 247 20.77 -10.76 -8.86
N ILE A 248 19.94 -9.75 -8.62
CA ILE A 248 18.79 -9.86 -7.70
C ILE A 248 17.57 -10.26 -8.50
N SER A 249 17.35 -11.56 -8.68
CA SER A 249 16.27 -12.09 -9.54
C SER A 249 14.87 -12.05 -8.92
N ASP A 250 14.72 -11.94 -7.60
CA ASP A 250 13.39 -11.89 -6.99
C ASP A 250 12.88 -10.45 -6.84
N LEU A 251 11.80 -10.11 -7.54
CA LEU A 251 11.15 -8.81 -7.45
C LEU A 251 10.74 -8.43 -6.01
N ARG A 252 10.40 -9.40 -5.16
CA ARG A 252 10.04 -9.15 -3.76
C ARG A 252 11.21 -8.58 -2.97
N ILE A 253 12.43 -9.06 -3.26
CA ILE A 253 13.67 -8.54 -2.65
C ILE A 253 13.92 -7.10 -3.14
N ILE A 254 13.69 -6.82 -4.42
CA ILE A 254 13.79 -5.48 -4.99
C ILE A 254 12.82 -4.53 -4.28
N TYR A 255 11.57 -4.97 -4.06
CA TYR A 255 10.58 -4.17 -3.32
C TYR A 255 11.05 -3.88 -1.90
N ILE A 256 11.61 -4.87 -1.18
CA ILE A 256 12.19 -4.67 0.17
C ILE A 256 13.30 -3.62 0.15
N ILE A 257 14.23 -3.71 -0.81
CA ILE A 257 15.38 -2.80 -0.95
C ILE A 257 14.91 -1.35 -1.15
N LEU A 258 13.82 -1.14 -1.88
CA LEU A 258 13.27 0.21 -2.11
C LEU A 258 12.38 0.68 -0.96
N LEU A 259 11.56 -0.22 -0.42
CA LEU A 259 10.54 0.08 0.60
C LEU A 259 11.15 0.38 1.96
N VAL A 260 12.02 -0.50 2.45
CA VAL A 260 12.55 -0.41 3.82
C VAL A 260 13.30 0.91 4.05
N PRO A 261 14.21 1.36 3.17
CA PRO A 261 14.85 2.66 3.33
C PRO A 261 13.86 3.82 3.30
N ALA A 262 12.83 3.79 2.43
CA ALA A 262 11.81 4.82 2.39
C ALA A 262 11.02 4.91 3.71
N LEU A 263 10.61 3.77 4.27
CA LEU A 263 9.93 3.70 5.57
C LEU A 263 10.82 4.20 6.70
N LEU A 264 12.07 3.73 6.77
CA LEU A 264 13.04 4.17 7.79
C LEU A 264 13.30 5.68 7.70
N TYR A 265 13.37 6.22 6.49
CA TYR A 265 13.51 7.65 6.28
C TYR A 265 12.29 8.44 6.76
N VAL A 266 11.07 7.96 6.51
CA VAL A 266 9.85 8.59 7.04
C VAL A 266 9.77 8.50 8.57
N ILE A 267 10.18 7.38 9.17
CA ILE A 267 10.30 7.25 10.62
C ILE A 267 11.31 8.27 11.15
N TRP A 268 12.45 8.43 10.49
CA TRP A 268 13.47 9.40 10.88
C TRP A 268 12.97 10.85 10.81
N LEU A 269 12.20 11.20 9.78
CA LEU A 269 11.57 12.52 9.63
C LEU A 269 10.47 12.77 10.67
N SER A 270 9.87 11.72 11.21
CA SER A 270 8.81 11.84 12.21
C SER A 270 9.35 12.35 13.56
N PRO A 271 8.56 13.12 14.33
CA PRO A 271 8.97 13.60 15.65
C PRO A 271 9.41 12.45 16.56
N ALA A 272 10.49 12.63 17.33
CA ALA A 272 11.12 11.57 18.14
C ALA A 272 10.11 10.80 19.02
N LYS A 273 9.14 11.51 19.62
CA LYS A 273 8.07 10.94 20.45
C LYS A 273 7.14 9.94 19.74
N TYR A 274 7.08 9.95 18.40
CA TYR A 274 6.18 9.12 17.61
C TYR A 274 6.90 8.04 16.79
N ARG A 275 8.24 8.04 16.75
CA ARG A 275 9.00 7.10 15.91
C ARG A 275 8.73 5.64 16.25
N LEU A 276 8.74 5.30 17.55
CA LEU A 276 8.44 3.95 18.01
C LEU A 276 6.99 3.53 17.72
N LEU A 277 6.04 4.46 17.84
CA LEU A 277 4.65 4.18 17.52
C LEU A 277 4.48 3.92 16.02
N LEU A 278 5.11 4.73 15.17
CA LEU A 278 5.05 4.54 13.72
C LEU A 278 5.72 3.22 13.30
N LEU A 279 6.88 2.90 13.87
CA LEU A 279 7.54 1.62 13.67
C LEU A 279 6.62 0.46 14.07
N ALA A 280 5.99 0.53 15.23
CA ALA A 280 5.05 -0.50 15.67
C ALA A 280 3.86 -0.64 14.71
N ILE A 281 3.28 0.47 14.23
CA ILE A 281 2.17 0.45 13.25
C ILE A 281 2.59 -0.21 11.94
N ILE A 282 3.80 0.06 11.45
CA ILE A 282 4.34 -0.56 10.23
C ILE A 282 4.53 -2.06 10.45
N LEU A 283 5.14 -2.46 11.57
CA LEU A 283 5.41 -3.88 11.86
C LEU A 283 4.12 -4.70 12.02
N ILE A 284 3.07 -4.13 12.61
CA ILE A 284 1.77 -4.83 12.74
C ILE A 284 0.89 -4.75 11.49
N SER A 285 1.33 -4.07 10.43
CA SER A 285 0.56 -3.94 9.20
C SER A 285 0.64 -5.24 8.40
N LEU A 286 -0.18 -6.22 8.76
CA LEU A 286 -0.19 -7.53 8.08
C LEU A 286 -0.42 -7.40 6.57
N GLU A 287 -1.27 -6.46 6.14
CA GLU A 287 -1.44 -6.19 4.72
C GLU A 287 -0.14 -5.81 4.03
N LEU A 288 0.63 -4.89 4.64
CA LEU A 288 1.87 -4.41 4.05
C LEU A 288 2.82 -5.58 3.82
N TRP A 289 2.91 -6.49 4.78
CA TRP A 289 3.83 -7.62 4.70
C TRP A 289 3.30 -8.75 3.81
N ASN A 290 2.01 -9.06 3.86
CA ASN A 290 1.40 -10.10 3.04
C ASN A 290 1.45 -9.73 1.55
N ALA A 291 1.10 -8.49 1.22
CA ALA A 291 1.08 -8.04 -0.16
C ALA A 291 2.52 -7.83 -0.72
N LEU A 292 3.48 -7.49 0.13
CA LEU A 292 4.90 -7.54 -0.22
C LEU A 292 5.37 -8.98 -0.49
N ALA A 293 4.98 -9.93 0.37
CA ALA A 293 5.37 -11.33 0.27
C ALA A 293 4.73 -12.05 -0.93
N SER A 294 3.50 -11.67 -1.30
CA SER A 294 2.85 -12.10 -2.55
C SER A 294 3.39 -11.40 -3.80
N GLY A 295 4.30 -10.45 -3.63
CA GLY A 295 4.93 -9.74 -4.73
C GLY A 295 4.00 -8.81 -5.48
N GLU A 296 2.94 -8.27 -4.85
CA GLU A 296 2.02 -7.36 -5.52
C GLU A 296 2.74 -6.17 -6.16
N THR A 297 2.47 -5.94 -7.45
CA THR A 297 3.09 -4.84 -8.23
C THR A 297 2.86 -3.44 -7.66
N GLY A 298 1.87 -3.28 -6.76
CA GLY A 298 1.65 -2.02 -6.02
C GLY A 298 2.78 -1.65 -5.08
N PHE A 299 3.62 -2.60 -4.65
CA PHE A 299 4.69 -2.36 -3.69
C PHE A 299 5.89 -1.63 -4.28
N LEU A 300 6.14 -1.78 -5.57
CA LEU A 300 7.17 -1.01 -6.27
C LEU A 300 6.84 0.50 -6.28
N LEU A 301 5.56 0.84 -6.47
CA LEU A 301 5.05 2.21 -6.48
C LEU A 301 5.16 2.90 -5.10
N PHE A 302 4.86 2.15 -4.03
CA PHE A 302 4.65 2.69 -2.70
C PHE A 302 5.78 3.57 -2.13
N PRO A 303 7.08 3.18 -2.16
CA PRO A 303 8.15 4.03 -1.63
C PRO A 303 8.23 5.38 -2.34
N PHE A 304 8.05 5.41 -3.66
CA PHE A 304 8.11 6.65 -4.43
C PHE A 304 6.91 7.56 -4.15
N LEU A 305 5.71 6.98 -4.06
CA LEU A 305 4.51 7.73 -3.68
C LEU A 305 4.64 8.31 -2.27
N LEU A 306 5.14 7.52 -1.32
CA LEU A 306 5.38 7.93 0.07
C LEU A 306 6.37 9.09 0.16
N LEU A 307 7.54 8.97 -0.48
CA LEU A 307 8.55 10.03 -0.49
C LEU A 307 8.04 11.29 -1.22
N GLY A 308 7.31 11.10 -2.33
CA GLY A 308 6.62 12.19 -3.03
C GLY A 308 5.71 12.96 -2.09
N TRP A 309 4.92 12.27 -1.28
CA TRP A 309 3.98 12.89 -0.35
C TRP A 309 4.65 13.55 0.86
N VAL A 310 5.70 12.95 1.43
CA VAL A 310 6.32 13.44 2.67
C VAL A 310 7.28 14.62 2.42
N LEU A 311 7.96 14.64 1.28
CA LEU A 311 9.05 15.59 1.03
C LEU A 311 8.62 16.92 0.42
N PHE A 312 7.35 17.06 0.05
CA PHE A 312 6.88 18.20 -0.76
C PHE A 312 7.25 19.57 -0.21
N LYS A 313 7.24 19.76 1.13
CA LYS A 313 7.52 21.06 1.77
C LYS A 313 9.01 21.44 1.76
N LYS A 314 9.88 20.51 2.15
CA LYS A 314 11.32 20.80 2.36
C LYS A 314 12.16 20.55 1.11
N HIS A 315 11.78 19.55 0.31
CA HIS A 315 12.53 19.09 -0.84
C HIS A 315 11.58 18.88 -2.04
N THR A 316 10.94 19.95 -2.50
CA THR A 316 9.92 19.92 -3.58
C THR A 316 10.40 19.20 -4.84
N LEU A 317 11.66 19.39 -5.24
CA LEU A 317 12.21 18.71 -6.42
C LEU A 317 12.29 17.20 -6.23
N VAL A 318 12.87 16.74 -5.11
CA VAL A 318 12.97 15.30 -4.79
C VAL A 318 11.57 14.69 -4.69
N SER A 319 10.64 15.40 -4.06
CA SER A 319 9.23 15.03 -4.00
C SER A 319 8.60 14.89 -5.40
N ALA A 320 8.86 15.83 -6.31
CA ALA A 320 8.34 15.77 -7.68
C ALA A 320 8.99 14.64 -8.49
N ILE A 321 10.29 14.37 -8.29
CA ILE A 321 10.98 13.24 -8.90
C ILE A 321 10.38 11.92 -8.43
N SER A 322 10.19 11.75 -7.11
CA SER A 322 9.56 10.55 -6.56
C SER A 322 8.13 10.38 -7.06
N MET A 323 7.34 11.45 -7.14
CA MET A 323 6.01 11.40 -7.76
C MET A 323 6.08 11.04 -9.26
N GLY A 324 7.07 11.54 -10.00
CA GLY A 324 7.31 11.18 -11.39
C GLY A 324 7.59 9.69 -11.57
N LEU A 325 8.50 9.14 -10.76
CA LEU A 325 8.80 7.70 -10.74
C LEU A 325 7.56 6.87 -10.40
N ALA A 326 6.79 7.28 -9.41
CA ALA A 326 5.52 6.65 -9.04
C ALA A 326 4.55 6.56 -10.25
N VAL A 327 4.39 7.66 -10.98
CA VAL A 327 3.52 7.76 -12.17
C VAL A 327 4.01 6.86 -13.32
N THR A 328 5.30 6.56 -13.39
CA THR A 328 5.86 5.61 -14.37
C THR A 328 5.69 4.14 -13.99
N ILE A 329 5.28 3.81 -12.77
CA ILE A 329 5.19 2.40 -12.33
C ILE A 329 3.77 1.85 -12.52
N LYS A 330 2.74 2.63 -12.15
CA LYS A 330 1.34 2.16 -12.17
C LYS A 330 0.36 3.31 -12.28
N GLN A 331 -0.68 3.15 -13.10
CA GLN A 331 -1.72 4.14 -13.37
C GLN A 331 -2.46 4.63 -12.12
N VAL A 332 -2.51 3.81 -11.07
CA VAL A 332 -3.09 4.21 -9.77
C VAL A 332 -2.42 5.48 -9.22
N ALA A 333 -1.13 5.69 -9.48
CA ALA A 333 -0.40 6.90 -9.09
C ALA A 333 -0.96 8.18 -9.75
N TRP A 334 -1.57 8.07 -10.94
CA TRP A 334 -2.08 9.21 -11.69
C TRP A 334 -3.22 9.90 -10.95
N PHE A 335 -4.01 9.14 -10.18
CA PHE A 335 -5.07 9.68 -9.34
C PHE A 335 -4.56 10.53 -8.17
N PHE A 336 -3.31 10.34 -7.73
CA PHE A 336 -2.71 11.16 -6.66
C PHE A 336 -2.15 12.48 -7.19
N MET A 337 -1.82 12.55 -8.48
CA MET A 337 -1.15 13.70 -9.08
C MET A 337 -1.96 15.01 -8.97
N PRO A 338 -3.28 15.05 -9.25
CA PRO A 338 -4.07 16.28 -9.08
C PRO A 338 -4.02 16.80 -7.64
N PHE A 339 -4.20 15.93 -6.65
CA PHE A 339 -4.17 16.32 -5.24
C PHE A 339 -2.79 16.78 -4.79
N TYR A 340 -1.74 16.12 -5.26
CA TYR A 340 -0.36 16.51 -5.03
C TYR A 340 -0.06 17.91 -5.61
N LEU A 341 -0.48 18.19 -6.85
CA LEU A 341 -0.27 19.49 -7.49
C LEU A 341 -1.12 20.58 -6.83
N ILE A 342 -2.36 20.30 -6.45
CA ILE A 342 -3.20 21.20 -5.66
C ILE A 342 -2.52 21.52 -4.32
N LEU A 343 -1.98 20.50 -3.64
CA LEU A 343 -1.27 20.69 -2.38
C LEU A 343 -0.07 21.63 -2.55
N ILE A 344 0.75 21.43 -3.58
CA ILE A 344 1.90 22.31 -3.87
C ILE A 344 1.42 23.72 -4.25
N TYR A 345 0.40 23.83 -5.11
CA TYR A 345 -0.18 25.11 -5.51
C TYR A 345 -0.65 25.92 -4.29
N ARG A 346 -1.39 25.28 -3.39
CA ARG A 346 -1.96 25.92 -2.20
C ARG A 346 -0.94 26.25 -1.12
N THR A 347 0.19 25.53 -1.07
CA THR A 347 1.20 25.71 -0.01
C THR A 347 2.45 26.48 -0.45
N GLN A 348 2.80 26.42 -1.73
CA GLN A 348 4.04 26.98 -2.29
C GLN A 348 3.81 27.86 -3.52
N GLY A 349 2.57 27.97 -4.00
CA GLY A 349 2.17 28.83 -5.11
C GLY A 349 2.30 28.20 -6.50
N PHE A 350 1.79 28.92 -7.50
CA PHE A 350 1.67 28.47 -8.89
C PHE A 350 3.00 28.04 -9.52
N LYS A 351 4.06 28.84 -9.36
CA LYS A 351 5.38 28.56 -9.94
C LYS A 351 5.91 27.18 -9.53
N LYS A 352 5.78 26.81 -8.26
CA LYS A 352 6.24 25.51 -7.74
C LYS A 352 5.38 24.35 -8.21
N ALA A 353 4.06 24.57 -8.35
CA ALA A 353 3.17 23.57 -8.92
C ALA A 353 3.52 23.26 -10.38
N VAL A 354 3.74 24.28 -11.21
CA VAL A 354 4.16 24.10 -12.62
C VAL A 354 5.52 23.41 -12.70
N GLN A 355 6.51 23.82 -11.90
CA GLN A 355 7.82 23.15 -11.87
C GLN A 355 7.71 21.66 -11.51
N SER A 356 6.84 21.32 -10.55
CA SER A 356 6.63 19.94 -10.13
C SER A 356 5.93 19.13 -11.23
N LEU A 357 4.90 19.70 -11.86
CA LEU A 357 4.23 19.09 -13.01
C LEU A 357 5.20 18.86 -14.17
N SER A 358 6.02 19.85 -14.54
CA SER A 358 7.02 19.70 -15.60
C SER A 358 8.04 18.61 -15.27
N THR A 359 8.46 18.49 -14.01
CA THR A 359 9.38 17.42 -13.56
C THR A 359 8.75 16.05 -13.70
N ILE A 360 7.49 15.89 -13.25
CA ILE A 360 6.73 14.64 -13.35
C ILE A 360 6.54 14.24 -14.82
N LEU A 361 6.11 15.19 -15.67
CA LEU A 361 5.91 14.95 -17.10
C LEU A 361 7.21 14.58 -17.80
N LEU A 362 8.32 15.25 -17.49
CA LEU A 362 9.62 14.95 -18.07
C LEU A 362 10.05 13.52 -17.76
N ILE A 363 9.94 13.09 -16.48
CA ILE A 363 10.25 11.72 -16.08
C ILE A 363 9.32 10.75 -16.79
N PHE A 364 8.02 11.02 -16.81
CA PHE A 364 7.05 10.14 -17.46
C PHE A 364 7.34 9.94 -18.95
N ILE A 365 7.58 11.03 -19.68
CA ILE A 365 7.90 10.98 -21.11
C ILE A 365 9.24 10.28 -21.31
N ALA A 366 10.29 10.64 -20.56
CA ALA A 366 11.61 10.04 -20.73
C ALA A 366 11.61 8.52 -20.50
N THR A 367 10.81 8.03 -19.54
CA THR A 367 10.72 6.61 -19.22
C THR A 367 9.85 5.84 -20.21
N ASN A 368 8.76 6.41 -20.72
CA ASN A 368 7.78 5.66 -21.53
C ASN A 368 7.93 5.85 -23.04
N LEU A 369 8.37 7.04 -23.50
CA LEU A 369 8.48 7.35 -24.92
C LEU A 369 9.31 6.35 -25.75
N PRO A 370 10.41 5.75 -25.22
CA PRO A 370 11.20 4.77 -25.97
C PRO A 370 10.42 3.50 -26.37
N PHE A 371 9.26 3.23 -25.78
CA PHE A 371 8.50 2.00 -25.98
C PHE A 371 7.16 2.21 -26.70
N ILE A 372 6.86 3.45 -27.11
CA ILE A 372 5.62 3.78 -27.82
C ILE A 372 5.71 3.45 -29.33
N PHE A 373 6.94 3.28 -29.84
CA PHE A 373 7.26 3.00 -31.24
C PHE A 373 8.08 1.72 -31.31
#